data_AF-A0A5N4D861-F1
#
_entry.id   AF-A0A5N4D861-F1
#
_cell.length_a   1.000
_cell.length_b   1.000
_cell.length_c   1.000
_cell.angle_alpha   90.00
_cell.angle_beta   90.00
_cell.angle_gamma   90.00
#
_symmetry.space_group_name_H-M   'P 1'
#
loop_
_entity.id
_entity.type
_entity.pdbx_description
1 polymer ?
#
loop_
_entity_poly.entity_id
_entity_poly.type
_entity_poly.pdbx_seq_one_letter_code
_entity_poly.pdbx_strand_id
1 'polypeptide(L)'
;MQFHTPGLPSYRRLALESGFGGRLKEAVKIVRDYQGKIITEDKRLKLIENNSSKIQLQIDKMKQHRVEYDMKEVQYCTFSKNPSQPIPGTVFCMTLEESVNLAALTKHLKLLEDKYAEIKHIMSEKYVPAQRKADLDEEMIAVLKRRDLAENLNKELQFRYKSDHSIVEELLEIDPGKAKETEILLSCTERFDELISLGEYEKAVYFAANSPKGILQNTGTMNKLKAVGKTKGKPFPLLLFFETIFSTSQAFRHPIDAELTLEGIKCGLSEKRLDLVVNWVTQERLTFSEEAGDVIFDYGEQDTYNKSKCLALAQIIYSECGLHKKVLLCLCKQGQIHGAMEYIQQFKFTSDDLMQLIKLCPHTELIQCLTKEWNGKPPSLSFSLVILHLFSVDMKKVGVKLLQEINKGEKDAVEHFMIKDPFCSLEKWQEVANICLQNGFDKLSNDIMSILRSQAGVTEISEEDDVVNLMQHVFW
;
A
#
# COMPACT_ATOMS: atom_id res chain seq x y z
N MET A 1 16.72 -22.70 87.61
CA MET A 1 16.85 -22.33 86.19
C MET A 1 15.60 -21.57 85.78
N GLN A 2 15.70 -20.24 85.69
CA GLN A 2 14.70 -19.38 85.06
C GLN A 2 14.91 -19.44 83.54
N PHE A 3 13.84 -19.64 82.76
CA PHE A 3 13.85 -19.36 81.33
C PHE A 3 12.77 -18.32 81.03
N HIS A 4 13.23 -17.12 80.68
CA HIS A 4 12.45 -16.06 80.08
C HIS A 4 11.98 -16.47 78.67
N THR A 5 10.70 -16.31 78.39
CA THR A 5 10.17 -16.22 77.02
C THR A 5 9.83 -14.76 76.72
N PRO A 6 10.40 -14.12 75.68
CA PRO A 6 10.08 -12.74 75.32
C PRO A 6 8.77 -12.66 74.54
N GLY A 7 8.01 -11.60 74.79
CA GLY A 7 6.71 -11.35 74.18
C GLY A 7 6.76 -11.13 72.66
N LEU A 8 5.79 -11.73 71.97
CA LEU A 8 5.44 -11.45 70.58
C LEU A 8 4.84 -10.04 70.46
N PRO A 9 5.38 -9.16 69.60
CA PRO A 9 4.75 -7.88 69.31
C PRO A 9 3.44 -8.07 68.53
N SER A 10 2.43 -7.31 68.95
CA SER A 10 1.12 -7.18 68.33
C SER A 10 1.20 -6.79 66.84
N TYR A 11 1.21 -7.78 65.94
CA TYR A 11 1.03 -7.61 64.48
C TYR A 11 -0.28 -6.88 64.10
N ARG A 12 -1.26 -6.79 65.01
CA ARG A 12 -2.50 -6.06 64.79
C ARG A 12 -2.35 -4.54 64.79
N ARG A 13 -1.26 -3.98 65.34
CA ARG A 13 -1.14 -2.52 65.50
C ARG A 13 -0.44 -1.85 64.30
N LEU A 14 0.45 -2.55 63.59
CA LEU A 14 1.14 -2.04 62.39
C LEU A 14 0.29 -2.09 61.10
N ALA A 15 -0.79 -2.89 61.08
CA ALA A 15 -1.69 -2.96 59.92
C ALA A 15 -2.67 -1.77 59.83
N LEU A 16 -2.89 -1.04 60.94
CA LEU A 16 -3.81 0.09 60.99
C LEU A 16 -3.13 1.45 60.73
N GLU A 17 -1.80 1.52 60.80
CA GLU A 17 -1.04 2.79 60.63
C GLU A 17 -0.47 3.02 59.21
N SER A 18 -0.57 2.05 58.29
CA SER A 18 0.11 2.09 56.96
C SER A 18 -0.77 2.47 55.75
N GLY A 19 -2.02 2.92 55.96
CA GLY A 19 -2.95 3.26 54.87
C GLY A 19 -3.29 2.08 53.93
N PHE A 20 -2.85 0.87 54.28
CA PHE A 20 -2.97 -0.36 53.48
C PHE A 20 -4.43 -0.80 53.36
N GLY A 21 -5.21 -0.64 54.43
CA GLY A 21 -6.65 -0.92 54.44
C GLY A 21 -7.49 0.05 53.60
N GLY A 22 -6.99 1.27 53.34
CA GLY A 22 -7.63 2.23 52.42
C GLY A 22 -7.36 1.86 50.96
N ARG A 23 -6.10 1.54 50.63
CA ARG A 23 -5.67 1.14 49.28
C ARG A 23 -6.28 -0.19 48.82
N LEU A 24 -6.42 -1.17 49.73
CA LEU A 24 -7.15 -2.41 49.46
C LEU A 24 -8.63 -2.17 49.16
N LYS A 25 -9.28 -1.23 49.85
CA LYS A 25 -10.68 -0.87 49.58
C LYS A 25 -10.84 -0.21 48.21
N GLU A 26 -9.90 0.65 47.82
CA GLU A 26 -9.90 1.29 46.50
C GLU A 26 -9.67 0.26 45.38
N ALA A 27 -8.72 -0.67 45.56
CA ALA A 27 -8.47 -1.76 44.61
C ALA A 27 -9.69 -2.69 44.44
N VAL A 28 -10.35 -3.07 45.54
CA VAL A 28 -11.58 -3.88 45.50
C VAL A 28 -12.72 -3.14 44.80
N LYS A 29 -12.81 -1.82 44.98
CA LYS A 29 -13.79 -0.97 44.28
C LYS A 29 -13.52 -0.93 42.78
N ILE A 30 -12.27 -0.73 42.38
CA ILE A 30 -11.84 -0.73 40.96
C ILE A 30 -12.18 -2.07 40.30
N VAL A 31 -11.85 -3.19 40.94
CA VAL A 31 -12.17 -4.54 40.42
C VAL A 31 -13.68 -4.72 40.25
N ARG A 32 -14.49 -4.26 41.22
CA ARG A 32 -15.96 -4.32 41.13
C ARG A 32 -16.50 -3.46 39.99
N ASP A 33 -15.93 -2.28 39.77
CA ASP A 33 -16.33 -1.39 38.68
C ASP A 33 -16.00 -2.00 37.31
N TYR A 34 -14.84 -2.65 37.17
CA TYR A 34 -14.49 -3.40 35.96
C TYR A 34 -15.39 -4.61 35.73
N GLN A 35 -15.71 -5.39 36.77
CA GLN A 35 -16.67 -6.49 36.68
C GLN A 35 -18.06 -5.99 36.24
N GLY A 36 -18.52 -4.85 36.77
CA GLY A 36 -19.78 -4.23 36.35
C GLY A 36 -19.79 -3.82 34.87
N LYS A 37 -18.67 -3.28 34.37
CA LYS A 37 -18.51 -2.95 32.94
C LYS A 37 -18.53 -4.21 32.08
N ILE A 38 -17.82 -5.27 32.47
CA ILE A 38 -17.79 -6.55 31.74
C ILE A 38 -19.19 -7.14 31.60
N ILE A 39 -19.98 -7.17 32.67
CA ILE A 39 -21.36 -7.68 32.64
C ILE A 39 -22.25 -6.82 31.72
N THR A 40 -22.03 -5.51 31.70
CA THR A 40 -22.79 -4.58 30.85
C THR A 40 -22.47 -4.79 29.37
N GLU A 41 -21.20 -4.99 29.03
CA GLU A 41 -20.77 -5.26 27.66
C GLU A 41 -21.20 -6.66 27.17
N ASP A 42 -21.20 -7.68 28.04
CA ASP A 42 -21.74 -9.01 27.70
C ASP A 42 -23.24 -8.96 27.34
N LYS A 43 -24.02 -8.14 28.06
CA LYS A 43 -25.43 -7.89 27.73
C LYS A 43 -25.60 -7.20 26.37
N ARG A 44 -24.71 -6.26 26.03
CA ARG A 44 -24.71 -5.58 24.72
C ARG A 44 -24.36 -6.53 23.59
N LEU A 45 -23.37 -7.40 23.78
CA LEU A 45 -23.00 -8.44 22.82
C LEU A 45 -24.16 -9.39 22.51
N LYS A 46 -24.86 -9.89 23.54
CA LYS A 46 -26.06 -10.73 23.37
C LYS A 46 -27.17 -10.04 22.58
N LEU A 47 -27.35 -8.74 22.78
CA LEU A 47 -28.33 -7.95 22.02
C LEU A 47 -27.92 -7.83 20.53
N ILE A 48 -26.64 -7.57 20.27
CA ILE A 48 -26.09 -7.47 18.91
C ILE A 48 -26.25 -8.82 18.19
N GLU A 49 -25.93 -9.93 18.85
CA GLU A 49 -26.04 -11.27 18.28
C GLU A 49 -27.49 -11.61 17.88
N ASN A 50 -28.47 -11.33 18.76
CA ASN A 50 -29.89 -11.51 18.46
C ASN A 50 -30.35 -10.65 17.27
N ASN A 51 -29.90 -9.39 17.20
CA ASN A 51 -30.21 -8.52 16.07
C ASN A 51 -29.59 -9.04 14.77
N SER A 52 -28.36 -9.55 14.83
CA SER A 52 -27.68 -10.16 13.68
C SER A 52 -28.46 -11.36 13.15
N SER A 53 -28.94 -12.25 14.03
CA SER A 53 -29.78 -13.39 13.63
C SER A 53 -31.09 -12.96 12.96
N LYS A 54 -31.73 -11.87 13.44
CA LYS A 54 -32.96 -11.34 12.82
C LYS A 54 -32.70 -10.77 11.42
N ILE A 55 -31.58 -10.07 11.24
CA ILE A 55 -31.18 -9.51 9.94
C ILE A 55 -30.90 -10.65 8.96
N GLN A 56 -30.17 -11.68 9.40
CA GLN A 56 -29.86 -12.83 8.56
C GLN A 56 -31.14 -13.53 8.06
N LEU A 57 -32.14 -13.71 8.94
CA LEU A 57 -33.44 -14.26 8.57
C LEU A 57 -34.16 -13.41 7.50
N GLN A 58 -34.04 -12.08 7.56
CA GLN A 58 -34.64 -11.20 6.55
C GLN A 58 -33.90 -11.30 5.20
N ILE A 59 -32.57 -11.40 5.21
CA ILE A 59 -31.76 -11.60 4.01
C ILE A 59 -32.17 -12.90 3.31
N ASP A 60 -32.35 -13.98 4.05
CA ASP A 60 -32.70 -15.28 3.49
C ASP A 60 -34.11 -15.26 2.87
N LYS A 61 -35.07 -14.57 3.51
CA LYS A 61 -36.40 -14.31 2.92
C LYS A 61 -36.29 -13.52 1.61
N MET A 62 -35.46 -12.47 1.56
CA MET A 62 -35.27 -11.68 0.34
C MET A 62 -34.65 -12.52 -0.80
N LYS A 63 -33.68 -13.39 -0.49
CA LYS A 63 -33.11 -14.32 -1.48
C LYS A 63 -34.16 -15.27 -2.03
N GLN A 64 -35.02 -15.82 -1.18
CA GLN A 64 -36.11 -16.68 -1.61
C GLN A 64 -37.08 -15.96 -2.56
N HIS A 65 -37.44 -14.70 -2.24
CA HIS A 65 -38.27 -13.88 -3.12
C HIS A 65 -37.60 -13.55 -4.46
N ARG A 66 -36.28 -13.34 -4.51
CA ARG A 66 -35.54 -13.15 -5.78
C ARG A 66 -35.59 -14.40 -6.65
N VAL A 67 -35.33 -15.58 -6.09
CA VAL A 67 -35.41 -16.84 -6.84
C VAL A 67 -36.81 -17.07 -7.40
N GLU A 68 -37.85 -16.77 -6.62
CA GLU A 68 -39.24 -16.88 -7.06
C GLU A 68 -39.59 -15.86 -8.17
N TYR A 69 -39.01 -14.66 -8.13
CA TYR A 69 -39.14 -13.65 -9.18
C TYR A 69 -38.43 -14.07 -10.47
N ASP A 70 -37.17 -14.49 -10.38
CA ASP A 70 -36.35 -14.89 -11.55
C ASP A 70 -37.00 -16.09 -12.28
N MET A 71 -37.61 -17.03 -11.55
CA MET A 71 -38.38 -18.13 -12.14
C MET A 71 -39.63 -17.67 -12.90
N LYS A 72 -40.29 -16.58 -12.47
CA LYS A 72 -41.47 -16.01 -13.14
C LYS A 72 -41.08 -15.15 -14.34
N GLU A 73 -39.93 -14.46 -14.31
CA GLU A 73 -39.46 -13.57 -15.37
C GLU A 73 -38.97 -14.34 -16.61
N VAL A 74 -38.30 -15.48 -16.42
CA VAL A 74 -37.88 -16.37 -17.53
C VAL A 74 -39.07 -16.82 -18.39
N GLN A 75 -40.28 -16.90 -17.81
CA GLN A 75 -41.50 -17.27 -18.53
C GLN A 75 -42.07 -16.14 -19.41
N TYR A 76 -41.76 -14.87 -19.12
CA TYR A 76 -42.30 -13.70 -19.83
C TYR A 76 -41.40 -13.19 -20.98
N CYS A 77 -40.11 -13.51 -20.99
CA CYS A 77 -39.11 -12.93 -21.90
C CYS A 77 -38.87 -13.73 -23.21
N THR A 78 -39.93 -14.07 -23.95
CA THR A 78 -39.81 -14.56 -25.35
C THR A 78 -40.52 -13.66 -26.38
N PHE A 79 -40.90 -12.44 -26.00
CA PHE A 79 -41.64 -11.54 -26.90
C PHE A 79 -40.72 -10.54 -27.61
N SER A 80 -40.08 -10.95 -28.71
CA SER A 80 -39.48 -10.03 -29.68
C SER A 80 -40.60 -9.38 -30.51
N LYS A 81 -40.95 -8.13 -30.23
CA LYS A 81 -41.90 -7.38 -31.08
C LYS A 81 -41.21 -6.85 -32.32
N ASN A 82 -41.72 -7.25 -33.48
CA ASN A 82 -41.33 -6.72 -34.78
C ASN A 82 -41.68 -5.22 -34.83
N PRO A 83 -40.72 -4.31 -35.09
CA PRO A 83 -40.94 -2.86 -35.09
C PRO A 83 -41.94 -2.37 -36.15
N SER A 84 -42.34 -3.25 -37.06
CA SER A 84 -43.31 -2.98 -38.14
C SER A 84 -44.78 -3.17 -37.71
N GLN A 85 -45.06 -3.64 -36.50
CA GLN A 85 -46.43 -3.87 -36.03
C GLN A 85 -47.05 -2.61 -35.40
N PRO A 86 -48.36 -2.36 -35.64
CA PRO A 86 -49.06 -1.23 -35.03
C PRO A 86 -49.03 -1.31 -33.51
N ILE A 87 -48.88 -0.16 -32.86
CA ILE A 87 -48.82 -0.06 -31.40
C ILE A 87 -50.11 -0.67 -30.81
N PRO A 88 -50.02 -1.67 -29.92
CA PRO A 88 -51.20 -2.34 -29.35
C PRO A 88 -52.21 -1.32 -28.79
N GLY A 89 -53.49 -1.47 -29.16
CA GLY A 89 -54.55 -0.54 -28.75
C GLY A 89 -54.62 0.77 -29.56
N THR A 90 -53.91 0.90 -30.68
CA THR A 90 -54.27 1.87 -31.73
C THR A 90 -55.17 1.15 -32.75
N VAL A 91 -56.47 1.45 -32.73
CA VAL A 91 -57.46 0.84 -33.64
C VAL A 91 -57.54 1.58 -34.99
N PHE A 92 -56.77 2.67 -35.15
CA PHE A 92 -56.77 3.47 -36.38
C PHE A 92 -55.35 3.62 -36.90
N CYS A 93 -55.00 2.84 -37.92
CA CYS A 93 -54.02 3.29 -38.90
C CYS A 93 -54.70 4.44 -39.68
N MET A 94 -54.11 5.64 -39.66
CA MET A 94 -54.62 6.79 -40.41
C MET A 94 -54.93 6.39 -41.86
N THR A 95 -56.12 6.75 -42.34
CA THR A 95 -56.47 6.58 -43.74
C THR A 95 -55.75 7.62 -44.62
N LEU A 96 -55.65 7.36 -45.93
CA LEU A 96 -54.95 8.25 -46.86
C LEU A 96 -55.61 9.64 -46.98
N GLU A 97 -56.92 9.74 -46.68
CA GLU A 97 -57.64 11.01 -46.64
C GLU A 97 -57.36 11.80 -45.35
N GLU A 98 -57.15 11.10 -44.24
CA GLU A 98 -56.80 11.73 -42.95
C GLU A 98 -55.33 12.20 -42.92
N SER A 99 -54.44 11.57 -43.70
CA SER A 99 -53.03 11.96 -43.78
C SER A 99 -52.76 13.25 -44.55
N VAL A 100 -53.74 13.76 -45.30
CA VAL A 100 -53.68 15.06 -45.96
C VAL A 100 -54.50 16.13 -45.24
N ASN A 101 -55.19 15.76 -44.14
CA ASN A 101 -55.99 16.68 -43.35
C ASN A 101 -55.23 17.13 -42.08
N LEU A 102 -54.86 18.41 -42.04
CA LEU A 102 -54.08 19.01 -40.96
C LEU A 102 -54.72 18.82 -39.56
N ALA A 103 -56.04 18.90 -39.48
CA ALA A 103 -56.76 18.74 -38.21
C ALA A 103 -56.73 17.28 -37.72
N ALA A 104 -56.83 16.31 -38.64
CA ALA A 104 -56.73 14.89 -38.33
C ALA A 104 -55.30 14.52 -37.89
N LEU A 105 -54.28 15.03 -38.60
CA LEU A 105 -52.86 14.89 -38.24
C LEU A 105 -52.55 15.44 -36.85
N THR A 106 -53.05 16.64 -36.53
CA THR A 106 -52.82 17.28 -35.23
C THR A 106 -53.47 16.48 -34.10
N LYS A 107 -54.67 15.94 -34.33
CA LYS A 107 -55.35 15.05 -33.38
C LYS A 107 -54.59 13.74 -33.16
N HIS A 108 -54.03 13.17 -34.23
CA HIS A 108 -53.26 11.93 -34.13
C HIS A 108 -51.91 12.14 -33.42
N LEU A 109 -51.22 13.25 -33.71
CA LEU A 109 -50.00 13.63 -33.02
C LEU A 109 -50.23 13.75 -31.50
N LYS A 110 -51.31 14.44 -31.10
CA LYS A 110 -51.67 14.59 -29.70
C LYS A 110 -51.95 13.25 -29.01
N LEU A 111 -52.64 12.33 -29.71
CA LEU A 111 -52.89 10.98 -29.19
C LEU A 111 -51.61 10.17 -29.00
N LEU A 112 -50.62 10.33 -29.90
CA LEU A 112 -49.31 9.68 -29.77
C LEU A 112 -48.49 10.28 -28.62
N GLU A 113 -48.53 11.61 -28.43
CA GLU A 113 -47.90 12.29 -27.30
C GLU A 113 -48.48 11.83 -25.96
N ASP A 114 -49.81 11.76 -25.85
CA ASP A 114 -50.50 11.28 -24.65
C ASP A 114 -50.14 9.83 -24.34
N LYS A 115 -50.12 8.94 -25.34
CA LYS A 115 -49.71 7.53 -25.16
C LYS A 115 -48.23 7.41 -24.80
N TYR A 116 -47.36 8.23 -25.38
CA TYR A 116 -45.94 8.23 -25.02
C TYR A 116 -45.75 8.65 -23.56
N ALA A 117 -46.49 9.66 -23.10
CA ALA A 117 -46.47 10.10 -21.71
C ALA A 117 -46.96 9.00 -20.76
N GLU A 118 -48.06 8.31 -21.11
CA GLU A 118 -48.61 7.19 -20.33
C GLU A 118 -47.61 6.03 -20.23
N ILE A 119 -47.03 5.59 -21.35
CA ILE A 119 -46.05 4.50 -21.38
C ILE A 119 -44.79 4.90 -20.59
N LYS A 120 -44.32 6.14 -20.72
CA LYS A 120 -43.16 6.65 -19.98
C LYS A 120 -43.42 6.68 -18.47
N HIS A 121 -44.62 7.07 -18.05
CA HIS A 121 -45.05 7.04 -16.65
C HIS A 121 -45.07 5.60 -16.11
N ILE A 122 -45.73 4.68 -16.82
CA ILE A 122 -45.80 3.25 -16.46
C ILE A 122 -44.38 2.64 -16.37
N MET A 123 -43.50 2.99 -17.31
CA MET A 123 -42.11 2.54 -17.29
C MET A 123 -41.35 3.08 -16.07
N SER A 124 -41.59 4.33 -15.66
CA SER A 124 -40.94 4.91 -14.47
C SER A 124 -41.46 4.34 -13.14
N GLU A 125 -42.72 3.90 -13.07
CA GLU A 125 -43.30 3.29 -11.86
C GLU A 125 -43.01 1.80 -11.73
N LYS A 126 -43.06 1.05 -12.85
CA LYS A 126 -42.96 -0.42 -12.85
C LYS A 126 -41.57 -0.96 -13.19
N TYR A 127 -40.67 -0.11 -13.69
CA TYR A 127 -39.37 -0.54 -14.17
C TYR A 127 -38.25 0.21 -13.46
N VAL A 128 -37.30 -0.53 -12.91
CA VAL A 128 -36.08 0.03 -12.36
C VAL A 128 -35.05 0.08 -13.50
N PRO A 129 -34.49 1.25 -13.86
CA PRO A 129 -33.46 1.32 -14.88
C PRO A 129 -32.29 0.39 -14.54
N ALA A 130 -31.75 -0.30 -15.54
CA ALA A 130 -30.63 -1.23 -15.35
C ALA A 130 -29.43 -0.58 -14.63
N GLN A 131 -29.20 0.72 -14.87
CA GLN A 131 -28.18 1.52 -14.20
C GLN A 131 -28.40 1.61 -12.68
N ARG A 132 -29.63 1.90 -12.24
CA ARG A 132 -29.97 1.96 -10.81
C ARG A 132 -29.89 0.59 -10.14
N LYS A 133 -30.16 -0.49 -10.89
CA LYS A 133 -29.96 -1.86 -10.41
C LYS A 133 -28.47 -2.16 -10.19
N ALA A 134 -27.62 -1.76 -11.15
CA ALA A 134 -26.17 -1.91 -11.04
C ALA A 134 -25.60 -1.12 -9.84
N ASP A 135 -26.02 0.13 -9.66
CA ASP A 135 -25.60 0.98 -8.52
C ASP A 135 -25.97 0.33 -7.17
N LEU A 136 -27.19 -0.21 -7.05
CA LEU A 136 -27.64 -0.90 -5.85
C LEU A 136 -26.92 -2.23 -5.62
N ASP A 137 -26.56 -2.96 -6.68
CA ASP A 137 -25.79 -4.19 -6.56
C ASP A 137 -24.33 -3.89 -6.12
N GLU A 138 -23.73 -2.80 -6.61
CA GLU A 138 -22.42 -2.31 -6.14
C GLU A 138 -22.47 -1.87 -4.66
N GLU A 139 -23.49 -1.11 -4.26
CA GLU A 139 -23.71 -0.74 -2.86
C GLU A 139 -23.87 -1.99 -1.98
N MET A 140 -24.63 -2.99 -2.44
CA MET A 140 -24.82 -4.25 -1.73
C MET A 140 -23.51 -5.02 -1.57
N ILE A 141 -22.68 -5.09 -2.62
CA ILE A 141 -21.34 -5.71 -2.54
C ILE A 141 -20.45 -4.97 -1.53
N ALA A 142 -20.48 -3.63 -1.53
CA ALA A 142 -19.69 -2.82 -0.59
C ALA A 142 -20.13 -3.04 0.87
N VAL A 143 -21.44 -3.12 1.13
CA VAL A 143 -21.99 -3.40 2.45
C VAL A 143 -21.64 -4.81 2.92
N LEU A 144 -21.72 -5.82 2.04
CA LEU A 144 -21.32 -7.20 2.36
C LEU A 144 -19.84 -7.30 2.71
N LYS A 145 -18.96 -6.65 1.94
CA LYS A 145 -17.52 -6.58 2.26
C LYS A 145 -17.26 -5.97 3.64
N ARG A 146 -17.95 -4.87 3.98
CA ARG A 146 -17.83 -4.23 5.31
C ARG A 146 -18.30 -5.16 6.43
N ARG A 147 -19.40 -5.90 6.22
CA ARG A 147 -19.90 -6.89 7.18
C ARG A 147 -18.87 -8.00 7.41
N ASP A 148 -18.31 -8.56 6.35
CA ASP A 148 -17.37 -9.68 6.45
C ASP A 148 -16.08 -9.26 7.17
N LEU A 149 -15.59 -8.05 6.92
CA LEU A 149 -14.49 -7.44 7.69
C LEU A 149 -14.84 -7.29 9.17
N ALA A 150 -16.03 -6.79 9.49
CA ALA A 150 -16.48 -6.64 10.86
C ALA A 150 -16.65 -7.99 11.58
N GLU A 151 -17.13 -9.02 10.88
CA GLU A 151 -17.28 -10.36 11.43
C GLU A 151 -15.92 -11.01 11.71
N ASN A 152 -14.95 -10.84 10.82
CA ASN A 152 -13.57 -11.30 11.04
C ASN A 152 -12.92 -10.59 12.23
N LEU A 153 -13.10 -9.28 12.34
CA LEU A 153 -12.60 -8.51 13.47
C LEU A 153 -13.24 -8.96 14.78
N ASN A 154 -14.54 -9.28 14.76
CA ASN A 154 -15.25 -9.79 15.93
C ASN A 154 -14.78 -11.21 16.32
N LYS A 155 -14.50 -12.09 15.36
CA LYS A 155 -13.90 -13.41 15.61
C LYS A 155 -12.51 -13.29 16.23
N GLU A 156 -11.70 -12.37 15.73
CA GLU A 156 -10.38 -12.04 16.27
C GLU A 156 -10.49 -11.51 17.71
N LEU A 157 -11.41 -10.58 17.97
CA LEU A 157 -11.68 -10.07 19.31
C LEU A 157 -12.20 -11.15 20.26
N GLN A 158 -13.04 -12.08 19.80
CA GLN A 158 -13.48 -13.21 20.60
C GLN A 158 -12.33 -14.19 20.90
N PHE A 159 -11.41 -14.38 19.94
CA PHE A 159 -10.21 -15.19 20.17
C PHE A 159 -9.32 -14.55 21.22
N ARG A 160 -9.06 -13.24 21.11
CA ARG A 160 -8.33 -12.48 22.15
C ARG A 160 -9.05 -12.51 23.48
N TYR A 161 -10.36 -12.31 23.51
CA TYR A 161 -11.14 -12.41 24.74
C TYR A 161 -11.03 -13.80 25.38
N LYS A 162 -11.11 -14.88 24.60
CA LYS A 162 -10.92 -16.25 25.12
C LYS A 162 -9.48 -16.50 25.57
N SER A 163 -8.50 -15.94 24.88
CA SER A 163 -7.09 -15.98 25.28
C SER A 163 -6.87 -15.21 26.58
N ASP A 164 -7.39 -14.00 26.69
CA ASP A 164 -7.33 -13.15 27.88
C ASP A 164 -8.13 -13.74 29.04
N HIS A 165 -9.26 -14.39 28.77
CA HIS A 165 -10.05 -15.09 29.79
C HIS A 165 -9.33 -16.36 30.25
N SER A 166 -8.68 -17.09 29.34
CA SER A 166 -7.77 -18.18 29.69
C SER A 166 -6.57 -17.69 30.50
N ILE A 167 -6.04 -16.51 30.21
CA ILE A 167 -5.01 -15.85 31.01
C ILE A 167 -5.59 -15.49 32.38
N VAL A 168 -6.83 -15.01 32.50
CA VAL A 168 -7.47 -14.68 33.79
C VAL A 168 -7.79 -15.92 34.62
N GLU A 169 -8.17 -17.04 33.99
CA GLU A 169 -8.35 -18.35 34.63
C GLU A 169 -6.97 -18.93 35.06
N GLU A 170 -5.94 -18.78 34.22
CA GLU A 170 -4.54 -19.12 34.53
C GLU A 170 -3.94 -18.16 35.59
N LEU A 171 -4.44 -16.93 35.72
CA LEU A 171 -4.12 -15.98 36.78
C LEU A 171 -4.71 -16.38 38.14
N LEU A 172 -5.67 -17.31 38.17
CA LEU A 172 -6.19 -17.93 39.40
C LEU A 172 -5.41 -19.20 39.80
N GLU A 173 -4.59 -19.75 38.90
CA GLU A 173 -3.71 -20.91 39.13
C GLU A 173 -2.21 -20.58 38.96
N ILE A 174 -1.78 -19.36 39.29
CA ILE A 174 -0.41 -18.91 38.97
C ILE A 174 0.67 -19.70 39.70
N ASP A 175 1.51 -20.38 38.92
CA ASP A 175 2.87 -20.78 39.27
C ASP A 175 3.65 -19.58 39.88
N PRO A 176 4.17 -19.66 41.12
CA PRO A 176 4.76 -18.53 41.85
C PRO A 176 5.84 -17.72 41.09
N GLY A 177 6.43 -18.29 40.04
CA GLY A 177 7.31 -17.57 39.10
C GLY A 177 6.61 -16.45 38.32
N LYS A 178 5.42 -16.69 37.76
CA LYS A 178 4.69 -15.69 36.94
C LYS A 178 4.09 -14.57 37.81
N ALA A 179 3.66 -14.87 39.04
CA ALA A 179 3.16 -13.85 39.98
C ALA A 179 4.24 -12.79 40.30
N LYS A 180 5.50 -13.24 40.41
CA LYS A 180 6.64 -12.39 40.68
C LYS A 180 7.01 -11.49 39.48
N GLU A 181 6.82 -11.98 38.26
CA GLU A 181 7.00 -11.16 37.05
C GLU A 181 5.95 -10.05 36.95
N THR A 182 4.69 -10.36 37.27
CA THR A 182 3.60 -9.35 37.31
C THR A 182 3.85 -8.30 38.39
N GLU A 183 4.36 -8.69 39.56
CA GLU A 183 4.74 -7.75 40.63
C GLU A 183 5.87 -6.81 40.19
N ILE A 184 6.90 -7.34 39.52
CA ILE A 184 8.01 -6.53 38.97
C ILE A 184 7.49 -5.54 37.92
N LEU A 185 6.60 -5.98 37.02
CA LEU A 185 5.99 -5.12 35.99
C LEU A 185 5.21 -3.96 36.61
N LEU A 186 4.37 -4.26 37.61
CA LEU A 186 3.57 -3.25 38.30
C LEU A 186 4.47 -2.25 39.02
N SER A 187 5.46 -2.75 39.78
CA SER A 187 6.42 -1.92 40.51
C SER A 187 7.22 -1.00 39.58
N CYS A 188 7.68 -1.50 38.43
CA CYS A 188 8.38 -0.69 37.44
C CYS A 188 7.47 0.42 36.88
N THR A 189 6.22 0.09 36.55
CA THR A 189 5.26 1.05 35.98
C THR A 189 4.93 2.15 36.98
N GLU A 190 4.63 1.79 38.24
CA GLU A 190 4.33 2.75 39.31
C GLU A 190 5.51 3.70 39.58
N ARG A 191 6.73 3.15 39.66
CA ARG A 191 7.93 3.95 39.91
C ARG A 191 8.23 4.90 38.76
N PHE A 192 8.03 4.47 37.52
CA PHE A 192 8.17 5.34 36.35
C PHE A 192 7.14 6.48 36.37
N ASP A 193 5.87 6.16 36.64
CA ASP A 193 4.80 7.16 36.68
C ASP A 193 4.98 8.19 37.80
N GLU A 194 5.54 7.77 38.94
CA GLU A 194 5.95 8.68 40.01
C GLU A 194 7.03 9.67 39.54
N LEU A 195 8.08 9.19 38.88
CA LEU A 195 9.17 10.04 38.37
C LEU A 195 8.67 11.04 37.31
N ILE A 196 7.77 10.60 36.41
CA ILE A 196 7.11 11.47 35.44
C ILE A 196 6.28 12.55 36.14
N SER A 197 5.51 12.17 37.17
CA SER A 197 4.65 13.10 37.93
C SER A 197 5.45 14.12 38.72
N LEU A 198 6.64 13.75 39.21
CA LEU A 198 7.57 14.65 39.90
C LEU A 198 8.33 15.60 38.94
N GLY A 199 8.18 15.44 37.63
CA GLY A 199 8.93 16.22 36.64
C GLY A 199 10.42 15.85 36.54
N GLU A 200 10.82 14.71 37.12
CA GLU A 200 12.18 14.19 37.09
C GLU A 200 12.43 13.36 35.81
N TYR A 201 12.21 13.97 34.65
CA TYR A 201 12.17 13.26 33.36
C TYR A 201 13.47 12.52 33.02
N GLU A 202 14.64 13.10 33.31
CA GLU A 202 15.93 12.43 33.05
C GLU A 202 16.07 11.14 33.88
N LYS A 203 15.64 11.15 35.14
CA LYS A 203 15.65 9.95 35.98
C LYS A 203 14.61 8.94 35.52
N ALA A 204 13.43 9.41 35.10
CA ALA A 204 12.39 8.55 34.53
C ALA A 204 12.88 7.83 33.28
N VAL A 205 13.57 8.54 32.39
CA VAL A 205 14.17 8.00 31.17
C VAL A 205 15.24 6.96 31.49
N TYR A 206 16.19 7.30 32.36
CA TYR A 206 17.25 6.36 32.75
C TYR A 206 16.68 5.08 33.41
N PHE A 207 15.65 5.24 34.25
CA PHE A 207 14.96 4.12 34.87
C PHE A 207 14.22 3.24 33.85
N ALA A 208 13.51 3.85 32.91
CA ALA A 208 12.78 3.12 31.87
C ALA A 208 13.73 2.36 30.93
N ALA A 209 14.80 2.99 30.48
CA ALA A 209 15.76 2.39 29.57
C ALA A 209 16.51 1.21 30.20
N ASN A 210 16.85 1.30 31.50
CA ASN A 210 17.54 0.23 32.23
C ASN A 210 16.59 -0.72 32.98
N SER A 211 15.30 -0.71 32.64
CA SER A 211 14.31 -1.55 33.31
C SER A 211 14.64 -3.05 33.13
N PRO A 212 14.36 -3.90 34.13
CA PRO A 212 14.60 -5.35 34.03
C PRO A 212 13.93 -5.93 32.78
N LYS A 213 14.67 -6.74 32.02
CA LYS A 213 14.20 -7.34 30.75
C LYS A 213 13.67 -6.33 29.72
N GLY A 214 13.95 -5.03 29.86
CA GLY A 214 13.39 -4.00 29.01
C GLY A 214 11.87 -3.82 29.16
N ILE A 215 11.29 -4.15 30.33
CA ILE A 215 9.84 -4.07 30.58
C ILE A 215 9.24 -2.71 30.18
N LEU A 216 9.95 -1.62 30.45
CA LEU A 216 9.51 -0.26 30.12
C LEU A 216 9.98 0.23 28.74
N GLN A 217 10.71 -0.59 27.98
CA GLN A 217 11.07 -0.31 26.59
C GLN A 217 9.89 -0.69 25.68
N ASN A 218 8.79 0.06 25.79
CA ASN A 218 7.54 -0.21 25.07
C ASN A 218 6.87 1.08 24.58
N THR A 219 5.92 0.93 23.67
CA THR A 219 5.16 2.03 23.04
C THR A 219 4.41 2.88 24.08
N GLY A 220 3.96 2.29 25.19
CA GLY A 220 3.28 3.01 26.28
C GLY A 220 4.19 4.02 26.99
N THR A 221 5.40 3.61 27.38
CA THR A 221 6.41 4.49 27.98
C THR A 221 6.82 5.59 27.01
N MET A 222 7.06 5.23 25.75
CA MET A 222 7.39 6.19 24.68
C MET A 222 6.30 7.25 24.54
N ASN A 223 5.03 6.85 24.46
CA ASN A 223 3.90 7.79 24.34
C ASN A 223 3.78 8.74 25.53
N LYS A 224 4.03 8.25 26.76
CA LYS A 224 4.07 9.10 27.95
C LYS A 224 5.18 10.16 27.86
N LEU A 225 6.40 9.76 27.45
CA LEU A 225 7.52 10.69 27.25
C LEU A 225 7.28 11.68 26.11
N LYS A 226 6.63 11.23 25.03
CA LYS A 226 6.22 12.08 23.89
C LYS A 226 5.21 13.15 24.33
N ALA A 227 4.26 12.80 25.20
CA ALA A 227 3.25 13.72 25.73
C ALA A 227 3.84 14.81 26.65
N VAL A 228 4.95 14.54 27.34
CA VAL A 228 5.65 15.55 28.17
C VAL A 228 6.17 16.71 27.32
N GLY A 229 6.61 16.45 26.09
CA GLY A 229 7.13 17.47 25.18
C GLY A 229 8.48 18.06 25.60
N LYS A 230 8.85 19.19 24.98
CA LYS A 230 10.14 19.87 25.23
C LYS A 230 10.02 20.86 26.39
N THR A 231 10.91 20.72 27.37
CA THR A 231 11.06 21.70 28.46
C THR A 231 12.22 22.66 28.18
N LYS A 232 12.02 23.96 28.38
CA LYS A 232 13.05 25.00 28.13
C LYS A 232 14.35 24.68 28.89
N GLY A 233 15.47 24.65 28.17
CA GLY A 233 16.81 24.48 28.75
C GLY A 233 17.18 23.05 29.17
N LYS A 234 16.31 22.05 28.96
CA LYS A 234 16.60 20.64 29.22
C LYS A 234 16.50 19.82 27.93
N PRO A 235 17.24 18.69 27.83
CA PRO A 235 17.13 17.80 26.67
C PRO A 235 15.70 17.26 26.53
N PHE A 236 15.28 17.02 25.29
CA PHE A 236 13.96 16.46 25.01
C PHE A 236 13.88 15.02 25.56
N PRO A 237 13.00 14.72 26.53
CA PRO A 237 13.02 13.42 27.23
C PRO A 237 12.87 12.21 26.30
N LEU A 238 12.09 12.35 25.23
CA LEU A 238 11.92 11.30 24.24
C LEU A 238 13.22 11.00 23.48
N LEU A 239 13.97 12.02 23.07
CA LEU A 239 15.25 11.83 22.39
C LEU A 239 16.25 11.14 23.33
N LEU A 240 16.32 11.59 24.60
CA LEU A 240 17.19 10.99 25.60
C LEU A 240 16.84 9.51 25.84
N PHE A 241 15.55 9.17 25.81
CA PHE A 241 15.11 7.79 25.93
C PHE A 241 15.61 6.93 24.78
N PHE A 242 15.44 7.38 23.53
CA PHE A 242 15.95 6.66 22.37
C PHE A 242 17.48 6.53 22.38
N GLU A 243 18.19 7.61 22.71
CA GLU A 243 19.65 7.58 22.86
C GLU A 243 20.09 6.56 23.91
N THR A 244 19.40 6.50 25.05
CA THR A 244 19.72 5.56 26.12
C THR A 244 19.40 4.12 25.72
N ILE A 245 18.20 3.81 25.21
CA ILE A 245 17.84 2.43 24.85
C ILE A 245 18.72 1.90 23.73
N PHE A 246 19.01 2.69 22.70
CA PHE A 246 19.85 2.26 21.58
C PHE A 246 21.31 2.06 22.03
N SER A 247 21.82 2.89 22.93
CA SER A 247 23.17 2.72 23.52
C SER A 247 23.26 1.53 24.49
N THR A 248 22.22 1.30 25.31
CA THR A 248 22.18 0.19 26.29
C THR A 248 21.75 -1.16 25.71
N SER A 249 21.28 -1.17 24.45
CA SER A 249 20.88 -2.38 23.73
C SER A 249 21.99 -3.44 23.73
N GLN A 250 23.25 -3.04 23.96
CA GLN A 250 24.40 -3.92 24.16
C GLN A 250 24.22 -4.99 25.24
N ALA A 251 23.57 -4.66 26.35
CA ALA A 251 23.45 -5.51 27.52
C ALA A 251 22.28 -6.50 27.48
N PHE A 252 21.30 -6.29 26.60
CA PHE A 252 20.06 -7.07 26.55
C PHE A 252 20.02 -7.95 25.29
N ARG A 253 19.68 -9.24 25.46
CA ARG A 253 19.67 -10.25 24.38
C ARG A 253 18.51 -10.09 23.37
N HIS A 254 17.65 -9.09 23.53
CA HIS A 254 16.47 -8.89 22.69
C HIS A 254 16.65 -7.66 21.81
N PRO A 255 16.51 -7.79 20.47
CA PRO A 255 16.45 -6.64 19.57
C PRO A 255 15.32 -5.69 19.96
N ILE A 256 15.53 -4.39 19.75
CA ILE A 256 14.48 -3.39 19.99
C ILE A 256 13.44 -3.50 18.89
N ASP A 257 12.17 -3.45 19.29
CA ASP A 257 11.01 -3.56 18.41
C ASP A 257 11.05 -2.56 17.23
N ALA A 258 10.47 -2.97 16.11
CA ALA A 258 10.44 -2.17 14.88
C ALA A 258 9.67 -0.85 15.03
N GLU A 259 8.57 -0.83 15.79
CA GLU A 259 7.77 0.38 16.02
C GLU A 259 8.58 1.41 16.84
N LEU A 260 9.28 0.94 17.87
CA LEU A 260 10.17 1.79 18.68
C LEU A 260 11.37 2.29 17.88
N THR A 261 11.95 1.44 17.03
CA THR A 261 13.04 1.82 16.13
C THR A 261 12.60 2.93 15.18
N LEU A 262 11.43 2.77 14.55
CA LEU A 262 10.84 3.77 13.66
C LEU A 262 10.60 5.11 14.35
N GLU A 263 9.99 5.11 15.53
CA GLU A 263 9.73 6.34 16.29
C GLU A 263 11.03 6.98 16.79
N GLY A 264 12.03 6.19 17.13
CA GLY A 264 13.37 6.68 17.48
C GLY A 264 14.05 7.41 16.34
N ILE A 265 14.03 6.83 15.14
CA ILE A 265 14.55 7.46 13.92
C ILE A 265 13.81 8.76 13.62
N LYS A 266 12.47 8.75 13.63
CA LYS A 266 11.65 9.97 13.44
C LYS A 266 12.01 11.06 14.46
N CYS A 267 12.16 10.67 15.72
CA CYS A 267 12.54 11.58 16.79
C CYS A 267 13.91 12.21 16.52
N GLY A 268 14.94 11.39 16.24
CA GLY A 268 16.29 11.86 15.94
C GLY A 268 16.35 12.82 14.76
N LEU A 269 15.65 12.51 13.67
CA LEU A 269 15.56 13.36 12.48
C LEU A 269 14.82 14.68 12.77
N SER A 270 13.72 14.64 13.53
CA SER A 270 12.97 15.85 13.91
C SER A 270 13.78 16.80 14.79
N GLU A 271 14.71 16.27 15.58
CA GLU A 271 15.67 17.04 16.38
C GLU A 271 16.93 17.43 15.61
N LYS A 272 16.99 17.15 14.29
CA LYS A 272 18.16 17.39 13.42
C LYS A 272 19.44 16.71 13.91
N ARG A 273 19.30 15.56 14.59
CA ARG A 273 20.41 14.73 15.10
C ARG A 273 20.65 13.53 14.19
N LEU A 274 20.96 13.81 12.92
CA LEU A 274 21.31 12.77 11.96
C LEU A 274 22.56 11.98 12.40
N ASP A 275 23.47 12.61 13.13
CA ASP A 275 24.64 11.96 13.74
C ASP A 275 24.26 10.78 14.64
N LEU A 276 23.20 10.94 15.46
CA LEU A 276 22.69 9.88 16.31
C LEU A 276 22.05 8.77 15.47
N VAL A 277 21.23 9.14 14.47
CA VAL A 277 20.57 8.17 13.59
C VAL A 277 21.59 7.34 12.80
N VAL A 278 22.65 7.96 12.29
CA VAL A 278 23.77 7.24 11.65
C VAL A 278 24.35 6.21 12.62
N ASN A 279 24.69 6.65 13.83
CA ASN A 279 25.25 5.75 14.85
C ASN A 279 24.30 4.59 15.17
N TRP A 280 23.01 4.86 15.39
CA TRP A 280 22.02 3.84 15.73
C TRP A 280 21.82 2.80 14.63
N VAL A 281 21.69 3.24 13.37
CA VAL A 281 21.46 2.33 12.23
C VAL A 281 22.70 1.48 11.96
N THR A 282 23.90 2.06 12.01
CA THR A 282 25.16 1.34 11.71
C THR A 282 25.57 0.31 12.76
N GLN A 283 24.95 0.30 13.94
CA GLN A 283 25.26 -0.68 14.98
C GLN A 283 24.59 -2.05 14.77
N GLU A 284 23.69 -2.20 13.77
CA GLU A 284 23.05 -3.48 13.38
C GLU A 284 22.34 -4.23 14.52
N ARG A 285 21.73 -3.51 15.47
CA ARG A 285 21.08 -4.08 16.66
C ARG A 285 19.62 -3.68 16.85
N LEU A 286 19.07 -3.07 15.82
CA LEU A 286 17.69 -2.61 15.78
C LEU A 286 16.92 -3.54 14.86
N THR A 287 15.65 -3.79 15.18
CA THR A 287 14.75 -4.40 14.21
C THR A 287 14.28 -3.30 13.26
N PHE A 288 14.68 -3.41 11.99
CA PHE A 288 14.30 -2.46 10.97
C PHE A 288 12.98 -2.82 10.30
N SER A 289 12.29 -1.80 9.78
CA SER A 289 11.09 -1.94 8.96
C SER A 289 11.21 -1.12 7.67
N GLU A 290 10.33 -1.40 6.72
CA GLU A 290 10.24 -0.65 5.46
C GLU A 290 10.05 0.85 5.71
N GLU A 291 9.14 1.19 6.64
CA GLU A 291 8.79 2.56 6.99
C GLU A 291 9.97 3.32 7.62
N ALA A 292 10.85 2.63 8.33
CA ALA A 292 12.05 3.23 8.90
C ALA A 292 13.02 3.68 7.81
N GLY A 293 13.17 2.88 6.76
CA GLY A 293 13.94 3.24 5.57
C GLY A 293 13.31 4.41 4.82
N ASP A 294 11.98 4.38 4.64
CA ASP A 294 11.23 5.42 3.93
C ASP A 294 11.38 6.79 4.60
N VAL A 295 11.30 6.83 5.93
CA VAL A 295 11.48 8.07 6.71
C VAL A 295 12.87 8.67 6.50
N ILE A 296 13.93 7.87 6.50
CA ILE A 296 15.30 8.36 6.26
C ILE A 296 15.48 8.80 4.81
N PHE A 297 14.90 8.05 3.87
CA PHE A 297 14.94 8.36 2.45
C PHE A 297 14.29 9.70 2.16
N ASP A 298 13.07 9.92 2.66
CA ASP A 298 12.32 11.17 2.50
C ASP A 298 13.03 12.35 3.15
N TYR A 299 13.64 12.14 4.32
CA TYR A 299 14.47 13.16 4.97
C TYR A 299 15.66 13.55 4.08
N GLY A 300 16.32 12.59 3.45
CA GLY A 300 17.44 12.84 2.53
C GLY A 300 17.06 13.56 1.24
N GLU A 301 15.83 13.40 0.77
CA GLU A 301 15.32 14.18 -0.38
C GLU A 301 15.07 15.65 0.01
N GLN A 302 14.76 15.94 1.27
CA GLN A 302 14.61 17.31 1.79
C GLN A 302 15.94 17.96 2.16
N ASP A 303 16.88 17.21 2.75
CA ASP A 303 18.21 17.67 3.14
C ASP A 303 19.27 17.33 2.08
N THR A 304 19.46 18.24 1.12
CA THR A 304 20.42 18.05 0.02
C THR A 304 21.86 17.89 0.48
N TYR A 305 22.23 18.43 1.64
CA TYR A 305 23.61 18.35 2.15
C TYR A 305 23.91 16.93 2.67
N ASN A 306 22.96 16.30 3.35
CA ASN A 306 23.13 14.96 3.91
C ASN A 306 22.54 13.85 3.03
N LYS A 307 22.00 14.17 1.84
CA LYS A 307 21.34 13.24 0.94
C LYS A 307 22.09 11.92 0.73
N SER A 308 23.39 11.98 0.46
CA SER A 308 24.21 10.77 0.25
C SER A 308 24.26 9.87 1.48
N LYS A 309 24.39 10.44 2.68
CA LYS A 309 24.37 9.69 3.95
C LYS A 309 23.01 9.07 4.20
N CYS A 310 21.93 9.84 4.00
CA CYS A 310 20.56 9.34 4.17
C CYS A 310 20.26 8.18 3.21
N LEU A 311 20.66 8.28 1.95
CA LEU A 311 20.50 7.19 0.98
C LEU A 311 21.28 5.93 1.40
N ALA A 312 22.49 6.09 1.95
CA ALA A 312 23.30 4.96 2.43
C ALA A 312 22.66 4.29 3.66
N LEU A 313 22.12 5.07 4.60
CA LEU A 313 21.39 4.54 5.75
C LEU A 313 20.10 3.82 5.35
N ALA A 314 19.31 4.42 4.45
CA ALA A 314 18.10 3.80 3.93
C ALA A 314 18.43 2.48 3.20
N GLN A 315 19.53 2.44 2.44
CA GLN A 315 20.02 1.22 1.80
C GLN A 315 20.33 0.10 2.80
N ILE A 316 20.99 0.41 3.93
CA ILE A 316 21.26 -0.56 5.01
C ILE A 316 19.94 -1.14 5.53
N ILE A 317 18.99 -0.27 5.87
CA ILE A 317 17.68 -0.67 6.38
C ILE A 317 16.93 -1.56 5.38
N TYR A 318 16.83 -1.15 4.12
CA TYR A 318 16.14 -1.94 3.10
C TYR A 318 16.83 -3.27 2.82
N SER A 319 18.15 -3.34 2.94
CA SER A 319 18.90 -4.60 2.80
C SER A 319 18.55 -5.58 3.90
N GLU A 320 18.53 -5.13 5.15
CA GLU A 320 18.13 -5.95 6.31
C GLU A 320 16.67 -6.41 6.23
N CYS A 321 15.78 -5.59 5.66
CA CYS A 321 14.38 -5.96 5.44
C CYS A 321 14.14 -6.83 4.18
N GLY A 322 15.16 -7.12 3.37
CA GLY A 322 15.02 -7.87 2.12
C GLY A 322 14.30 -7.13 0.98
N LEU A 323 14.26 -5.79 1.03
CA LEU A 323 13.54 -4.94 0.08
C LEU A 323 14.41 -4.57 -1.14
N HIS A 324 14.71 -5.56 -1.98
CA HIS A 324 15.67 -5.44 -3.09
C HIS A 324 15.41 -4.30 -4.07
N LYS A 325 14.14 -4.00 -4.39
CA LYS A 325 13.79 -2.89 -5.30
C LYS A 325 14.19 -1.53 -4.73
N LYS A 326 14.00 -1.34 -3.42
CA LYS A 326 14.36 -0.09 -2.72
C LYS A 326 15.87 0.02 -2.50
N VAL A 327 16.56 -1.09 -2.24
CA VAL A 327 18.04 -1.13 -2.21
C VAL A 327 18.62 -0.68 -3.56
N LEU A 328 18.11 -1.22 -4.66
CA LEU A 328 18.54 -0.86 -6.00
C LEU A 328 18.30 0.62 -6.32
N LEU A 329 17.12 1.13 -5.94
CA LEU A 329 16.80 2.56 -6.07
C LEU A 329 17.80 3.45 -5.31
N CYS A 330 18.18 3.08 -4.08
CA CYS A 330 19.17 3.82 -3.30
C CYS A 330 20.54 3.84 -4.00
N LEU A 331 21.03 2.69 -4.49
CA LEU A 331 22.31 2.60 -5.21
C LEU A 331 22.32 3.53 -6.44
N CYS A 332 21.24 3.52 -7.24
CA CYS A 332 21.13 4.39 -8.40
C CYS A 332 21.08 5.88 -8.03
N LYS A 333 20.34 6.25 -6.97
CA LYS A 333 20.26 7.64 -6.49
C LYS A 333 21.57 8.16 -5.89
N GLN A 334 22.40 7.26 -5.35
CA GLN A 334 23.76 7.59 -4.91
C GLN A 334 24.75 7.75 -6.08
N GLY A 335 24.35 7.40 -7.32
CA GLY A 335 25.24 7.37 -8.48
C GLY A 335 26.14 6.13 -8.55
N GLN A 336 25.89 5.11 -7.71
CA GLN A 336 26.65 3.86 -7.71
C GLN A 336 26.11 2.90 -8.78
N ILE A 337 26.26 3.27 -10.05
CA ILE A 337 25.67 2.52 -11.17
C ILE A 337 26.31 1.13 -11.33
N HIS A 338 27.63 1.04 -11.20
CA HIS A 338 28.33 -0.25 -11.26
C HIS A 338 27.84 -1.22 -10.17
N GLY A 339 27.72 -0.76 -8.92
CA GLY A 339 27.20 -1.56 -7.82
C GLY A 339 25.73 -1.94 -8.02
N ALA A 340 24.91 -1.04 -8.57
CA ALA A 340 23.53 -1.36 -8.96
C ALA A 340 23.47 -2.48 -10.00
N MET A 341 24.36 -2.47 -11.00
CA MET A 341 24.43 -3.52 -12.03
C MET A 341 24.85 -4.87 -11.45
N GLU A 342 25.85 -4.91 -10.56
CA GLU A 342 26.23 -6.13 -9.84
C GLU A 342 25.06 -6.68 -9.03
N TYR A 343 24.31 -5.80 -8.35
CA TYR A 343 23.14 -6.16 -7.58
C TYR A 343 22.01 -6.75 -8.45
N ILE A 344 21.74 -6.16 -9.63
CA ILE A 344 20.77 -6.68 -10.61
C ILE A 344 21.17 -8.06 -11.14
N GLN A 345 22.47 -8.34 -11.23
CA GLN A 345 22.93 -9.66 -11.66
C GLN A 345 22.81 -10.72 -10.57
N GLN A 346 22.91 -10.31 -9.30
CA GLN A 346 22.77 -11.20 -8.15
C GLN A 346 21.30 -11.54 -7.86
N PHE A 347 20.40 -10.55 -7.98
CA PHE A 347 18.98 -10.70 -7.69
C PHE A 347 18.14 -10.64 -8.97
N LYS A 348 17.16 -11.53 -9.13
CA LYS A 348 16.34 -11.58 -10.35
C LYS A 348 15.29 -10.46 -10.35
N PHE A 349 15.54 -9.40 -11.12
CA PHE A 349 14.56 -8.33 -11.39
C PHE A 349 13.79 -8.59 -12.69
N THR A 350 12.53 -8.18 -12.74
CA THR A 350 11.73 -8.23 -13.97
C THR A 350 12.00 -7.01 -14.86
N SER A 351 11.65 -7.10 -16.15
CA SER A 351 11.73 -5.96 -17.06
C SER A 351 10.92 -4.76 -16.54
N ASP A 352 9.71 -4.98 -16.01
CA ASP A 352 8.86 -3.92 -15.44
C ASP A 352 9.53 -3.22 -14.25
N ASP A 353 10.19 -3.96 -13.36
CA ASP A 353 10.92 -3.39 -12.22
C ASP A 353 12.04 -2.42 -12.68
N LEU A 354 12.77 -2.81 -13.73
CA LEU A 354 13.85 -1.99 -14.29
C LEU A 354 13.30 -0.77 -15.05
N MET A 355 12.15 -0.90 -15.71
CA MET A 355 11.48 0.23 -16.36
C MET A 355 10.99 1.26 -15.32
N GLN A 356 10.41 0.81 -14.20
CA GLN A 356 10.05 1.67 -13.08
C GLN A 356 11.29 2.35 -12.48
N LEU A 357 12.41 1.63 -12.36
CA LEU A 357 13.68 2.21 -11.90
C LEU A 357 14.18 3.33 -12.83
N ILE A 358 14.13 3.13 -14.15
CA ILE A 358 14.51 4.16 -15.13
C ILE A 358 13.63 5.41 -14.99
N LYS A 359 12.33 5.23 -14.73
CA LYS A 359 11.41 6.34 -14.49
C LYS A 359 11.78 7.13 -13.22
N LEU A 360 12.25 6.46 -12.17
CA LEU A 360 12.67 7.11 -10.92
C LEU A 360 14.08 7.72 -11.01
N CYS A 361 14.96 7.10 -11.78
CA CYS A 361 16.37 7.45 -11.94
C CYS A 361 16.77 7.46 -13.43
N PRO A 362 16.42 8.51 -14.20
CA PRO A 362 16.66 8.55 -15.64
C PRO A 362 18.11 8.95 -15.96
N HIS A 363 19.07 8.22 -15.38
CA HIS A 363 20.50 8.41 -15.59
C HIS A 363 20.92 7.73 -16.89
N THR A 364 21.56 8.48 -17.78
CA THR A 364 22.00 7.98 -19.09
C THR A 364 22.93 6.75 -18.94
N GLU A 365 23.84 6.79 -17.97
CA GLU A 365 24.78 5.70 -17.69
C GLU A 365 24.07 4.41 -17.26
N LEU A 366 23.10 4.50 -16.33
CA LEU A 366 22.28 3.36 -15.92
C LEU A 366 21.57 2.71 -17.12
N ILE A 367 20.92 3.54 -17.94
CA ILE A 367 20.19 3.06 -19.12
C ILE A 367 21.14 2.37 -20.10
N GLN A 368 22.34 2.91 -20.31
CA GLN A 368 23.35 2.28 -21.15
C GLN A 368 23.81 0.93 -20.60
N CYS A 369 24.04 0.83 -19.29
CA CYS A 369 24.42 -0.45 -18.65
C CYS A 369 23.31 -1.51 -18.76
N LEU A 370 22.03 -1.10 -18.72
CA LEU A 370 20.89 -2.02 -18.83
C LEU A 370 20.62 -2.47 -20.28
N THR A 371 20.98 -1.65 -21.26
CA THR A 371 20.65 -1.86 -22.68
C THR A 371 21.81 -2.38 -23.52
N LYS A 372 23.02 -2.43 -22.96
CA LYS A 372 24.23 -2.99 -23.57
C LYS A 372 24.68 -4.25 -22.84
N GLU A 373 25.58 -5.00 -23.48
CA GLU A 373 26.27 -6.12 -22.84
C GLU A 373 27.08 -5.64 -21.64
N TRP A 374 26.97 -6.34 -20.51
CA TRP A 374 27.67 -6.00 -19.27
C TRP A 374 28.35 -7.23 -18.67
N ASN A 375 29.67 -7.18 -18.52
CA ASN A 375 30.49 -8.29 -18.01
C ASN A 375 30.24 -9.63 -18.75
N GLY A 376 30.11 -9.59 -20.08
CA GLY A 376 29.85 -10.78 -20.90
C GLY A 376 28.41 -11.32 -20.82
N LYS A 377 27.52 -10.64 -20.08
CA LYS A 377 26.10 -11.00 -19.99
C LYS A 377 25.26 -10.18 -20.98
N PRO A 378 24.21 -10.78 -21.56
CA PRO A 378 23.32 -10.08 -22.47
C PRO A 378 22.61 -8.90 -21.76
N PRO A 379 22.14 -7.91 -22.54
CA PRO A 379 21.43 -6.76 -21.99
C PRO A 379 20.18 -7.18 -21.21
N SER A 380 19.90 -6.47 -20.13
CA SER A 380 18.74 -6.74 -19.26
C SER A 380 17.45 -6.15 -19.82
N LEU A 381 17.56 -5.11 -20.65
CA LEU A 381 16.46 -4.44 -21.32
C LEU A 381 16.77 -4.21 -22.80
N SER A 382 15.72 -4.17 -23.60
CA SER A 382 15.77 -3.74 -24.99
C SER A 382 15.97 -2.21 -25.06
N PHE A 383 16.95 -1.77 -25.85
CA PHE A 383 17.21 -0.34 -26.05
C PHE A 383 16.00 0.38 -26.67
N SER A 384 15.39 -0.24 -27.68
CA SER A 384 14.25 0.33 -28.41
C SER A 384 13.03 0.50 -27.51
N LEU A 385 12.71 -0.51 -26.68
CA LEU A 385 11.63 -0.42 -25.70
C LEU A 385 11.85 0.67 -24.66
N VAL A 386 13.09 0.88 -24.23
CA VAL A 386 13.44 1.97 -23.30
C VAL A 386 13.24 3.32 -23.97
N ILE A 387 13.66 3.51 -25.22
CA ILE A 387 13.41 4.76 -25.96
C ILE A 387 11.92 5.03 -26.09
N LEU A 388 11.14 4.05 -26.57
CA LEU A 388 9.68 4.21 -26.69
C LEU A 388 9.02 4.56 -25.36
N HIS A 389 9.46 3.93 -24.26
CA HIS A 389 8.96 4.24 -22.93
C HIS A 389 9.32 5.66 -22.48
N LEU A 390 10.58 6.10 -22.64
CA LEU A 390 11.01 7.44 -22.26
C LEU A 390 10.22 8.53 -23.00
N PHE A 391 9.89 8.31 -24.27
CA PHE A 391 9.08 9.23 -25.05
C PHE A 391 7.59 9.19 -24.67
N SER A 392 7.05 8.04 -24.25
CA SER A 392 5.66 7.93 -23.78
C SER A 392 5.43 8.53 -22.38
N VAL A 393 6.44 8.51 -21.51
CA VAL A 393 6.38 9.10 -20.14
C VAL A 393 6.90 10.55 -20.06
N ASP A 394 6.99 11.24 -21.21
CA ASP A 394 7.45 12.63 -21.36
C ASP A 394 8.89 12.93 -20.88
N MET A 395 9.74 11.91 -20.82
CA MET A 395 11.18 12.04 -20.53
C MET A 395 12.02 12.24 -21.81
N LYS A 396 11.51 13.05 -22.74
CA LYS A 396 12.08 13.23 -24.09
C LYS A 396 13.54 13.70 -24.06
N LYS A 397 13.91 14.58 -23.13
CA LYS A 397 15.29 15.10 -23.02
C LYS A 397 16.31 13.98 -22.79
N VAL A 398 15.97 12.98 -21.97
CA VAL A 398 16.84 11.85 -21.67
C VAL A 398 16.90 10.89 -22.86
N GLY A 399 15.75 10.64 -23.49
CA GLY A 399 15.66 9.87 -24.74
C GLY A 399 16.50 10.49 -25.86
N VAL A 400 16.37 11.79 -26.11
CA VAL A 400 17.18 12.54 -27.10
C VAL A 400 18.67 12.44 -26.79
N LYS A 401 19.07 12.57 -25.52
CA LYS A 401 20.49 12.42 -25.13
C LYS A 401 21.02 11.01 -25.40
N LEU A 402 20.23 9.97 -25.18
CA LEU A 402 20.60 8.59 -25.53
C LEU A 402 20.75 8.41 -27.04
N LEU A 403 19.82 8.97 -27.83
CA LEU A 403 19.89 8.93 -29.30
C LEU A 403 21.12 9.68 -29.83
N GLN A 404 21.49 10.81 -29.23
CA GLN A 404 22.72 11.55 -29.59
C GLN A 404 23.97 10.70 -29.41
N GLU A 405 24.07 9.96 -28.31
CA GLU A 405 25.24 9.10 -28.04
C GLU A 405 25.34 7.95 -29.05
N ILE A 406 24.21 7.42 -29.53
CA ILE A 406 24.21 6.40 -30.59
C ILE A 406 24.54 7.02 -31.96
N ASN A 407 23.99 8.19 -32.27
CA ASN A 407 24.24 8.87 -33.54
C ASN A 407 25.71 9.30 -33.72
N LYS A 408 26.46 9.43 -32.61
CA LYS A 408 27.93 9.62 -32.63
C LYS A 408 28.70 8.34 -32.95
N GLY A 409 28.09 7.17 -32.81
CA GLY A 409 28.68 5.87 -33.11
C GLY A 409 28.71 5.57 -34.62
N GLU A 410 29.43 4.51 -34.99
CA GLU A 410 29.48 4.02 -36.37
C GLU A 410 28.18 3.31 -36.77
N LYS A 411 27.91 3.22 -38.08
CA LYS A 411 26.67 2.62 -38.65
C LYS A 411 26.44 1.18 -38.14
N ASP A 412 27.52 0.42 -37.97
CA ASP A 412 27.53 -0.95 -37.48
C ASP A 412 26.99 -1.08 -36.04
N ALA A 413 27.05 -0.01 -35.24
CA ALA A 413 26.51 -0.01 -33.88
C ALA A 413 24.98 -0.09 -33.87
N VAL A 414 24.30 0.62 -34.79
CA VAL A 414 22.84 0.65 -34.90
C VAL A 414 22.32 -0.71 -35.38
N GLU A 415 22.98 -1.26 -36.41
CA GLU A 415 22.67 -2.59 -36.93
C GLU A 415 22.86 -3.67 -35.86
N HIS A 416 23.93 -3.59 -35.07
CA HIS A 416 24.17 -4.48 -33.95
C HIS A 416 23.08 -4.37 -32.85
N PHE A 417 22.56 -3.17 -32.54
CA PHE A 417 21.43 -3.01 -31.62
C PHE A 417 20.15 -3.62 -32.17
N MET A 418 19.86 -3.45 -33.46
CA MET A 418 18.67 -3.98 -34.10
C MET A 418 18.70 -5.51 -34.20
N ILE A 419 19.84 -6.10 -34.54
CA ILE A 419 20.01 -7.55 -34.69
C ILE A 419 20.03 -8.27 -33.33
N LYS A 420 20.60 -7.64 -32.28
CA LYS A 420 20.69 -8.23 -30.93
C LYS A 420 19.48 -7.94 -30.03
N ASP A 421 18.42 -7.32 -30.53
CA ASP A 421 17.20 -7.02 -29.77
C ASP A 421 16.06 -7.99 -30.10
N PRO A 422 16.01 -9.19 -29.48
CA PRO A 422 15.00 -10.19 -29.77
C PRO A 422 13.59 -9.80 -29.29
N PHE A 423 13.46 -8.69 -28.54
CA PHE A 423 12.22 -8.28 -27.89
C PHE A 423 11.46 -7.16 -28.62
N CYS A 424 12.03 -6.63 -29.70
CA CYS A 424 11.45 -5.52 -30.45
C CYS A 424 10.93 -5.94 -31.83
N SER A 425 9.68 -5.63 -32.12
CA SER A 425 9.07 -5.87 -33.44
C SER A 425 9.51 -4.83 -34.47
N LEU A 426 9.37 -5.17 -35.75
CA LEU A 426 9.61 -4.26 -36.87
C LEU A 426 8.84 -2.93 -36.72
N GLU A 427 7.57 -3.02 -36.29
CA GLU A 427 6.69 -1.85 -36.05
C GLU A 427 7.25 -0.90 -34.99
N LYS A 428 7.81 -1.45 -33.90
CA LYS A 428 8.39 -0.65 -32.81
C LYS A 428 9.68 0.04 -33.24
N TRP A 429 10.50 -0.60 -34.07
CA TRP A 429 11.66 0.05 -34.68
C TRP A 429 11.27 1.17 -35.65
N GLN A 430 10.16 1.01 -36.37
CA GLN A 430 9.61 2.09 -37.19
C GLN A 430 9.13 3.27 -36.33
N GLU A 431 8.51 3.04 -35.17
CA GLU A 431 8.21 4.11 -34.22
C GLU A 431 9.48 4.82 -33.72
N VAL A 432 10.55 4.08 -33.40
CA VAL A 432 11.83 4.68 -33.01
C VAL A 432 12.41 5.54 -34.15
N ALA A 433 12.35 5.09 -35.39
CA ALA A 433 12.78 5.88 -36.55
C ALA A 433 11.98 7.18 -36.69
N ASN A 434 10.65 7.11 -36.54
CA ASN A 434 9.80 8.30 -36.55
C ASN A 434 10.16 9.28 -35.43
N ILE A 435 10.44 8.78 -34.22
CA ILE A 435 10.92 9.60 -33.09
C ILE A 435 12.26 10.26 -33.44
N CYS A 436 13.20 9.53 -34.04
CA CYS A 436 14.48 10.09 -34.49
C CYS A 436 14.27 11.24 -35.49
N LEU A 437 13.42 11.04 -36.50
CA LEU A 437 13.10 12.05 -37.51
C LEU A 437 12.49 13.31 -36.88
N GLN A 438 11.50 13.15 -35.99
CA GLN A 438 10.84 14.25 -35.31
C GLN A 438 11.78 15.09 -34.42
N ASN A 439 12.90 14.52 -33.99
CA ASN A 439 13.88 15.18 -33.12
C ASN A 439 15.17 15.60 -33.85
N GLY A 440 15.19 15.57 -35.19
CA GLY A 440 16.32 16.04 -36.00
C GLY A 440 17.48 15.05 -36.12
N PHE A 441 17.24 13.76 -35.90
CA PHE A 441 18.21 12.68 -36.12
C PHE A 441 17.97 12.00 -37.47
N ASP A 442 17.97 12.77 -38.56
CA ASP A 442 17.64 12.29 -39.92
C ASP A 442 18.54 11.12 -40.35
N LYS A 443 19.85 11.24 -40.09
CA LYS A 443 20.82 10.19 -40.40
C LYS A 443 20.49 8.87 -39.69
N LEU A 444 20.26 8.93 -38.38
CA LEU A 444 19.94 7.75 -37.56
C LEU A 444 18.59 7.14 -37.97
N SER A 445 17.59 7.98 -38.28
CA SER A 445 16.30 7.53 -38.81
C SER A 445 16.48 6.77 -40.14
N ASN A 446 17.26 7.33 -41.07
CA ASN A 446 17.52 6.70 -42.36
C ASN A 446 18.30 5.39 -42.22
N ASP A 447 19.28 5.33 -41.32
CA ASP A 447 20.02 4.11 -41.04
C ASP A 447 19.10 3.00 -40.50
N ILE A 448 18.23 3.30 -39.53
CA ILE A 448 17.23 2.34 -39.01
C ILE A 448 16.29 1.88 -40.13
N MET A 449 15.74 2.80 -40.92
CA MET A 449 14.82 2.46 -42.01
C MET A 449 15.49 1.62 -43.10
N SER A 450 16.76 1.89 -43.41
CA SER A 450 17.55 1.10 -44.36
C SER A 450 17.73 -0.36 -43.89
N ILE A 451 17.98 -0.57 -42.59
CA ILE A 451 18.12 -1.91 -42.00
C ILE A 451 16.77 -2.65 -41.99
N LEU A 452 15.67 -1.96 -41.68
CA LEU A 452 14.34 -2.58 -41.73
C LEU A 452 13.97 -3.05 -43.15
N ARG A 453 14.33 -2.26 -44.17
CA ARG A 453 14.08 -2.60 -45.59
C ARG A 453 14.91 -3.80 -46.05
N SER A 454 16.18 -3.89 -45.66
CA SER A 454 17.05 -5.01 -46.02
C SER A 454 16.59 -6.33 -45.38
N GLN A 455 16.07 -6.28 -44.15
CA GLN A 455 15.48 -7.43 -43.46
C GLN A 455 14.15 -7.88 -44.08
N ALA A 456 13.38 -6.96 -44.66
CA ALA A 456 12.13 -7.26 -45.36
C ALA A 456 12.33 -7.80 -46.79
N GLY A 457 13.58 -7.91 -47.27
CA GLY A 457 13.88 -8.36 -48.64
C GLY A 457 13.49 -7.36 -49.73
N VAL A 458 13.27 -6.09 -49.38
CA VAL A 458 12.87 -5.04 -50.33
C VAL A 458 14.11 -4.28 -50.77
N THR A 459 14.65 -4.64 -51.93
CA THR A 459 15.67 -3.84 -52.64
C THR A 459 15.02 -2.66 -53.34
N GLU A 460 15.59 -1.46 -53.18
CA GLU A 460 15.24 -0.30 -54.03
C GLU A 460 15.62 -0.61 -55.47
N ILE A 461 14.62 -0.61 -56.35
CA ILE A 461 14.82 -0.51 -57.79
C ILE A 461 15.07 0.97 -58.04
N SER A 462 16.23 1.31 -58.59
CA SER A 462 16.52 2.66 -59.09
C SER A 462 15.46 3.04 -60.12
N GLU A 463 14.94 4.27 -60.07
CA GLU A 463 13.98 4.82 -61.04
C GLU A 463 14.50 4.79 -62.51
N GLU A 464 15.75 4.42 -62.74
CA GLU A 464 16.33 4.28 -64.08
C GLU A 464 16.05 2.92 -64.76
N ASP A 465 15.63 1.88 -64.04
CA ASP A 465 15.40 0.54 -64.62
C ASP A 465 13.93 0.26 -65.02
N ASP A 466 12.99 1.18 -64.73
CA ASP A 466 11.54 0.95 -64.87
C ASP A 466 10.98 1.11 -66.29
N VAL A 467 11.83 1.29 -67.31
CA VAL A 467 11.39 1.45 -68.72
C VAL A 467 11.44 0.13 -69.50
N VAL A 468 12.02 -0.94 -68.96
CA VAL A 468 12.19 -2.20 -69.70
C VAL A 468 11.51 -3.35 -68.97
N ASN A 469 10.42 -3.87 -69.56
CA ASN A 469 9.72 -5.14 -69.26
C ASN A 469 8.47 -5.18 -68.34
N LEU A 470 7.56 -4.21 -68.45
CA LEU A 470 6.18 -4.36 -67.94
C LEU A 470 5.16 -4.89 -68.98
N MET A 471 5.60 -5.29 -70.18
CA MET A 471 4.72 -5.66 -71.31
C MET A 471 4.86 -7.12 -71.77
N GLN A 472 4.98 -8.10 -70.87
CA GLN A 472 5.05 -9.51 -71.32
C GLN A 472 4.37 -10.59 -70.46
N HIS A 473 3.45 -10.26 -69.55
CA HIS A 473 2.68 -11.28 -68.81
C HIS A 473 1.18 -10.96 -68.64
N VAL A 474 0.52 -10.56 -69.72
CA VAL A 474 -0.94 -10.72 -69.85
C VAL A 474 -1.18 -11.34 -71.22
N PHE A 475 -1.94 -12.44 -71.24
CA PHE A 475 -2.10 -13.43 -72.33
C PHE A 475 -0.97 -14.46 -72.37
N TRP A 476 -1.16 -15.60 -71.71
CA TRP A 476 -1.71 -16.83 -72.31
C TRP A 476 -2.33 -17.71 -71.21
#